data_AF-A0AA87AXT3-F1
#
_entry.id   AF-A0AA87AXT3-F1
#
_cell.length_a   1.000
_cell.length_b   1.000
_cell.length_c   1.000
_cell.angle_alpha   90.00
_cell.angle_beta   90.00
_cell.angle_gamma   90.00
#
_symmetry.space_group_name_H-M   'P 1'
#
loop_
_entity.id
_entity.type
_entity.pdbx_description
1 polymer ?
#
loop_
_entity_poly.entity_id
_entity_poly.type
_entity_poly.pdbx_seq_one_letter_code
_entity_poly.pdbx_strand_id
1 'polypeptide(L)'
;MSLPLFRAERIALFGDFMLRLAPENPAWTCDRPRVNRLVRQAWRMEQRGSGMSEHHTGPVEVGAEMNYAEHEKTYNGFLAMTKYGTMLLCVLMLAMVAGFFTSAGFLGGLIVFVALSAAGFVLLR
;
A
#
# COMPACT_ATOMS: atom_id res chain seq x y z
N MET A 1 25.60 -9.78 -1.85
CA MET A 1 24.96 -8.85 -0.89
C MET A 1 23.91 -8.05 -1.65
N SER A 2 22.73 -8.63 -1.81
CA SER A 2 21.62 -8.09 -2.59
C SER A 2 20.38 -8.19 -1.70
N LEU A 3 20.01 -7.08 -1.06
CA LEU A 3 18.80 -7.02 -0.25
C LEU A 3 17.61 -6.75 -1.18
N PRO A 4 16.69 -7.70 -1.38
CA PRO A 4 15.43 -7.41 -2.07
C PRO A 4 14.64 -6.39 -1.23
N LEU A 5 14.53 -5.16 -1.75
CA LEU A 5 13.96 -3.99 -1.08
C LEU A 5 12.45 -4.12 -0.80
N PHE A 6 11.78 -5.14 -1.35
CA PHE A 6 10.32 -5.28 -1.35
C PHE A 6 9.85 -6.65 -0.81
N ARG A 7 10.13 -6.93 0.45
CA ARG A 7 9.44 -7.99 1.21
C ARG A 7 8.26 -7.37 1.95
N ALA A 8 7.11 -8.05 2.05
CA ALA A 8 5.92 -7.58 2.76
C ALA A 8 6.21 -7.06 4.18
N GLU A 9 7.22 -7.65 4.83
CA GLU A 9 7.77 -7.21 6.13
C GLU A 9 8.23 -5.75 6.13
N ARG A 10 8.77 -5.22 5.02
CA ARG A 10 9.19 -3.81 4.92
C ARG A 10 8.04 -2.83 4.68
N ILE A 11 6.91 -3.29 4.12
CA ILE A 11 5.70 -2.47 3.98
C ILE A 11 5.07 -2.23 5.36
N ALA A 12 5.02 -3.27 6.21
CA ALA A 12 4.59 -3.14 7.60
C ALA A 12 5.50 -2.18 8.38
N LEU A 13 6.82 -2.28 8.17
CA LEU A 13 7.82 -1.39 8.78
C LEU A 13 7.70 0.07 8.31
N PHE A 14 7.31 0.30 7.05
CA PHE A 14 6.96 1.62 6.55
C PHE A 14 5.65 2.14 7.16
N GLY A 15 4.67 1.26 7.39
CA GLY A 15 3.45 1.57 8.13
C GLY A 15 3.73 2.00 9.57
N ASP A 16 4.57 1.25 10.29
CA ASP A 16 5.03 1.60 11.65
C ASP A 16 5.84 2.90 11.67
N PHE A 17 6.65 3.14 10.65
CA PHE A 17 7.38 4.40 10.48
C PHE A 17 6.45 5.58 10.19
N MET A 18 5.42 5.40 9.35
CA MET A 18 4.39 6.43 9.12
C MET A 18 3.56 6.70 10.37
N LEU A 19 3.22 5.67 11.14
CA LEU A 19 2.60 5.81 12.47
C LEU A 19 3.50 6.53 13.46
N ARG A 20 4.83 6.37 13.34
CA ARG A 20 5.84 7.09 14.12
C ARG A 20 5.99 8.56 13.69
N LEU A 21 5.75 8.85 12.41
CA LEU A 21 5.80 10.20 11.83
C LEU A 21 4.48 10.96 11.96
N ALA A 22 3.38 10.31 12.32
CA ALA A 22 2.15 10.98 12.66
C ALA A 22 2.44 11.90 13.87
N PRO A 23 2.46 13.24 13.67
CA PRO A 23 2.72 14.16 14.76
C PRO A 23 1.65 13.92 15.83
N GLU A 24 2.09 13.87 17.08
CA GLU A 24 1.29 13.74 18.28
C GLU A 24 0.21 14.83 18.36
N ASN A 25 -0.91 14.58 17.66
CA ASN A 25 -2.08 15.43 17.72
C ASN A 25 -2.72 15.25 19.10
N PRO A 26 -2.81 16.31 19.92
CA PRO A 26 -3.39 16.23 21.26
C PRO A 26 -4.89 15.88 21.25
N ALA A 27 -5.56 15.83 20.09
CA ALA A 27 -6.92 15.27 19.98
C ALA A 27 -7.01 13.78 20.34
N TRP A 28 -5.88 13.06 20.40
CA TRP A 28 -5.81 11.64 20.75
C TRP A 28 -5.33 11.36 22.18
N THR A 29 -5.10 12.38 23.02
CA THR A 29 -4.75 12.20 24.44
C THR A 29 -5.97 11.96 25.34
N CYS A 30 -6.98 11.25 24.83
CA CYS A 30 -8.08 10.76 25.65
C CYS A 30 -7.52 9.76 26.68
N ASP A 31 -7.54 10.15 27.95
CA ASP A 31 -7.36 9.38 29.19
C ASP A 31 -7.00 7.88 29.00
N ARG A 32 -5.70 7.57 28.83
CA ARG A 32 -5.17 6.21 28.55
C ARG A 32 -5.76 5.09 29.42
N PRO A 33 -6.07 5.26 30.72
CA PRO A 33 -6.65 4.19 31.54
C PRO A 33 -8.10 3.84 31.17
N ARG A 34 -8.88 4.82 30.70
CA ARG A 34 -10.26 4.63 30.24
C ARG A 34 -10.29 4.04 28.84
N VAL A 35 -9.43 4.55 27.94
CA VAL A 35 -9.28 4.03 26.58
C VAL A 35 -8.83 2.58 26.59
N ASN A 36 -7.86 2.17 27.42
CA ASN A 36 -7.49 0.75 27.50
C ASN A 36 -8.62 -0.18 27.98
N ARG A 37 -9.60 0.34 28.74
CA ARG A 37 -10.78 -0.42 29.15
C ARG A 37 -11.81 -0.50 28.04
N LEU A 38 -12.11 0.63 27.40
CA LEU A 38 -13.05 0.72 26.28
C LEU A 38 -12.53 -0.01 25.04
N VAL A 39 -11.24 0.09 24.74
CA VAL A 39 -10.57 -0.64 23.65
C VAL A 39 -10.60 -2.14 23.93
N ARG A 40 -10.29 -2.59 25.17
CA ARG A 40 -10.47 -4.01 25.52
C ARG A 40 -11.93 -4.49 25.44
N GLN A 41 -12.89 -3.62 25.75
CA GLN A 41 -14.31 -3.94 25.58
C GLN A 41 -14.70 -3.96 24.11
N ALA A 42 -14.20 -3.02 23.30
CA ALA A 42 -14.42 -2.94 21.86
C ALA A 42 -13.83 -4.17 21.15
N TRP A 43 -12.59 -4.56 21.44
CA TRP A 43 -12.01 -5.82 20.94
C TRP A 43 -12.80 -7.05 21.39
N ARG A 44 -13.39 -7.04 22.58
CA ARG A 44 -14.25 -8.13 23.07
C ARG A 44 -15.62 -8.15 22.36
N MET A 45 -16.14 -7.00 21.93
CA MET A 45 -17.34 -6.89 21.11
C MET A 45 -17.05 -7.28 19.65
N GLU A 46 -15.90 -6.89 19.11
CA GLU A 46 -15.38 -7.30 17.79
C GLU A 46 -15.25 -8.83 17.71
N GLN A 47 -14.68 -9.46 18.75
CA GLN A 47 -14.59 -10.93 18.87
C GLN A 47 -15.93 -11.63 19.03
N ARG A 48 -17.00 -10.92 19.43
CA ARG A 48 -18.39 -11.42 19.42
C ARG A 48 -19.12 -11.06 18.12
N GLY A 49 -18.60 -10.11 17.35
CA GLY A 49 -19.14 -9.64 16.07
C GLY A 49 -18.74 -10.54 14.90
N SER A 50 -17.61 -11.23 14.98
CA SER A 50 -17.17 -12.23 13.99
C SER A 50 -17.99 -13.53 13.98
N GLY A 51 -19.16 -13.53 14.60
CA GLY A 51 -20.20 -14.55 14.42
C GLY A 51 -21.57 -13.96 14.09
N MET A 52 -21.69 -12.62 14.03
CA MET A 52 -22.92 -11.91 13.66
C MET A 52 -22.83 -11.33 12.23
N SER A 53 -21.63 -11.22 11.66
CA SER A 53 -21.40 -10.89 10.25
C SER A 53 -21.56 -12.07 9.29
N GLU A 54 -21.44 -13.31 9.77
CA GLU A 54 -21.57 -14.54 8.97
C GLU A 54 -22.98 -15.16 9.02
N HIS A 55 -23.98 -14.43 9.51
CA HIS A 55 -25.37 -14.90 9.54
C HIS A 55 -26.06 -14.72 8.17
N HIS A 56 -25.66 -15.51 7.18
CA HIS A 56 -26.40 -15.70 5.94
C HIS A 56 -27.57 -16.67 6.16
N THR A 57 -28.62 -16.24 6.87
CA THR A 57 -29.83 -17.05 7.07
C THR A 57 -31.00 -16.46 6.29
N GLY A 58 -31.08 -16.86 5.03
CA GLY A 58 -32.20 -16.60 4.12
C GLY A 58 -32.05 -17.43 2.84
N PRO A 59 -32.98 -18.36 2.50
CA PRO A 59 -32.89 -19.21 1.30
C PRO A 59 -32.88 -18.49 -0.05
N VAL A 60 -32.91 -17.15 -0.05
CA VAL A 60 -32.97 -16.29 -1.24
C VAL A 60 -31.75 -15.37 -1.40
N GLU A 61 -30.87 -15.30 -0.39
CA GLU A 61 -29.70 -14.39 -0.36
C GLU A 61 -28.36 -15.10 -0.60
N VAL A 62 -28.37 -16.43 -0.80
CA VAL A 62 -27.26 -17.12 -1.46
C VAL A 62 -27.38 -16.85 -2.95
N GLY A 63 -27.06 -15.60 -3.32
CA GLY A 63 -26.82 -15.24 -4.71
C GLY A 63 -25.92 -16.29 -5.36
N ALA A 64 -26.28 -16.72 -6.56
CA ALA A 64 -25.61 -17.79 -7.30
C ALA A 64 -24.08 -17.67 -7.24
N GLU A 65 -23.38 -18.81 -7.19
CA GLU A 65 -21.92 -18.92 -7.10
C GLU A 65 -21.25 -17.91 -8.05
N MET A 66 -20.80 -16.79 -7.49
CA MET A 66 -20.39 -15.64 -8.28
C MET A 66 -19.07 -15.99 -8.98
N ASN A 67 -19.01 -15.86 -10.30
CA ASN A 67 -17.78 -16.18 -11.04
C ASN A 67 -16.66 -15.17 -10.71
N TYR A 68 -15.68 -15.61 -9.93
CA TYR A 68 -14.53 -14.79 -9.49
C TYR A 68 -13.41 -14.66 -10.53
N ALA A 69 -13.42 -15.45 -11.60
CA ALA A 69 -12.31 -15.50 -12.55
C ALA A 69 -12.04 -14.15 -13.22
N GLU A 70 -13.08 -13.42 -13.59
CA GLU A 70 -12.94 -12.08 -14.21
C GLU A 70 -12.62 -11.00 -13.16
N HIS A 71 -13.06 -11.19 -11.92
CA HIS A 71 -12.79 -10.27 -10.81
C HIS A 71 -11.30 -10.28 -10.45
N GLU A 72 -10.72 -11.48 -10.33
CA GLU A 72 -9.29 -11.65 -10.05
C GLU A 72 -8.42 -11.16 -11.20
N LYS A 73 -8.81 -11.42 -12.46
CA LYS A 73 -8.08 -10.95 -13.64
C LYS A 73 -7.98 -9.43 -13.69
N THR A 74 -9.10 -8.73 -13.46
CA THR A 74 -9.14 -7.27 -13.47
C THR A 74 -8.38 -6.68 -12.29
N TYR A 75 -8.52 -7.28 -11.11
CA TYR A 75 -7.80 -6.87 -9.91
C TYR A 75 -6.27 -7.05 -10.05
N ASN A 76 -5.82 -8.16 -10.63
CA ASN A 76 -4.41 -8.39 -10.94
C ASN A 76 -3.87 -7.38 -11.95
N GLY A 77 -4.67 -6.99 -12.95
CA GLY A 77 -4.34 -5.91 -13.88
C GLY A 77 -4.20 -4.55 -13.17
N PHE A 78 -5.12 -4.23 -12.27
CA PHE A 78 -5.06 -3.01 -11.46
C PHE A 78 -3.83 -2.97 -10.55
N LEU A 79 -3.50 -4.09 -9.89
CA LEU A 79 -2.30 -4.21 -9.06
C LEU A 79 -1.03 -4.03 -9.89
N ALA A 80 -0.94 -4.65 -11.07
CA ALA A 80 0.19 -4.48 -11.97
C ALA A 80 0.34 -3.02 -12.42
N MET A 81 -0.75 -2.38 -12.85
CA MET A 81 -0.73 -0.97 -13.26
C MET A 81 -0.31 -0.04 -12.12
N THR A 82 -0.84 -0.24 -10.92
CA THR A 82 -0.49 0.60 -9.76
C THR A 82 0.98 0.41 -9.37
N LYS A 83 1.48 -0.82 -9.39
CA LYS A 83 2.88 -1.16 -9.10
C LYS A 83 3.85 -0.51 -10.08
N TYR A 84 3.61 -0.65 -11.39
CA TYR A 84 4.51 -0.05 -12.40
C TYR A 84 4.29 1.47 -12.55
N GLY A 85 3.07 1.96 -12.36
CA GLY A 85 2.73 3.37 -12.46
C GLY A 85 3.38 4.21 -11.36
N THR A 86 3.31 3.76 -10.10
CA THR A 86 4.00 4.43 -8.98
C THR A 86 5.51 4.45 -9.18
N MET A 87 6.11 3.36 -9.67
CA MET A 87 7.53 3.31 -10.01
C MET A 87 7.91 4.33 -11.09
N LEU A 88 7.13 4.42 -12.17
CA LEU A 88 7.37 5.36 -13.27
C LEU A 88 7.35 6.83 -12.79
N LEU A 89 6.41 7.18 -11.91
CA LEU A 89 6.32 8.52 -11.33
C LEU A 89 7.55 8.86 -10.48
N CYS A 90 8.01 7.93 -9.63
CA CYS A 90 9.23 8.14 -8.85
C CYS A 90 10.46 8.33 -9.74
N VAL A 91 10.60 7.51 -10.79
CA VAL A 91 11.72 7.62 -11.74
C VAL A 91 11.66 8.94 -12.51
N LEU A 92 10.47 9.38 -12.92
CA LEU A 92 10.27 10.67 -13.58
C LEU A 92 10.74 11.84 -12.70
N MET A 93 10.39 11.83 -11.42
CA MET A 93 10.84 12.87 -10.48
C MET A 93 12.37 12.89 -10.35
N LEU A 94 13.02 11.73 -10.25
CA LEU A 94 14.49 11.65 -10.21
C LEU A 94 15.15 12.11 -11.51
N ALA A 95 14.56 11.76 -12.65
CA ALA A 95 15.06 12.17 -13.96
C ALA A 95 14.97 13.68 -14.17
N MET A 96 13.90 14.34 -13.69
CA MET A 96 13.79 15.79 -13.73
C MET A 96 14.85 16.46 -12.85
N VAL A 97 15.13 15.90 -11.66
CA VAL A 97 16.23 16.38 -10.83
C VAL A 97 17.57 16.22 -11.56
N ALA A 98 17.86 15.07 -12.15
CA ALA A 98 19.11 14.89 -12.90
C ALA A 98 19.19 15.79 -14.15
N GLY A 99 18.08 15.97 -14.87
CA GLY A 99 18.03 16.72 -16.13
C GLY A 99 18.20 18.23 -15.96
N PHE A 100 17.68 18.82 -14.87
CA PHE A 100 17.80 20.27 -14.64
C PHE A 100 19.04 20.67 -13.82
N PHE A 101 19.56 19.77 -12.98
CA PHE A 101 20.69 20.10 -12.10
C PHE A 101 22.06 19.68 -12.65
N THR A 102 22.11 19.00 -13.80
CA THR A 102 23.37 18.64 -14.48
C THR A 102 23.56 19.42 -15.77
N SER A 103 24.81 19.64 -16.20
CA SER A 103 25.14 20.35 -17.44
C SER A 103 24.63 19.66 -18.72
N ALA A 104 24.15 18.42 -18.62
CA ALA A 104 23.61 17.64 -19.72
C ALA A 104 22.16 18.01 -20.09
N GLY A 105 21.46 18.79 -19.27
CA GLY A 105 20.12 19.30 -19.58
C GLY A 105 19.07 18.21 -19.84
N PHE A 106 18.12 18.49 -20.74
CA PHE A 106 17.02 17.58 -21.11
C PHE A 106 17.49 16.20 -21.59
N LEU A 107 18.57 16.14 -22.38
CA LEU A 107 19.14 14.88 -22.87
C LEU A 107 19.72 14.03 -21.72
N GLY A 108 20.35 14.68 -20.73
CA GLY A 108 20.80 14.00 -19.52
C GLY A 108 19.65 13.39 -18.72
N GLY A 109 18.58 14.16 -18.52
CA GLY A 109 17.36 13.69 -17.85
C GLY A 109 16.70 12.51 -18.59
N LEU A 110 16.64 12.56 -19.92
CA LEU A 110 16.08 11.50 -20.75
C LEU A 110 16.87 10.18 -20.63
N ILE A 111 18.20 10.25 -20.64
CA ILE A 111 19.06 9.07 -20.49
C ILE A 111 18.88 8.46 -19.10
N VAL A 112 18.86 9.29 -18.05
CA VAL A 112 18.64 8.84 -16.67
C VAL A 112 17.26 8.22 -16.49
N PHE A 113 16.22 8.81 -17.10
CA PHE A 113 14.86 8.27 -17.09
C PHE A 113 14.83 6.85 -17.68
N VAL A 114 15.37 6.65 -18.88
CA VAL A 114 15.37 5.34 -19.54
C VAL A 114 16.18 4.31 -18.75
N ALA A 115 17.36 4.70 -18.25
CA ALA A 115 18.22 3.81 -17.46
C ALA A 115 17.54 3.36 -16.15
N LEU A 116 16.95 4.30 -15.41
CA LEU A 116 16.24 4.00 -14.16
C LEU A 116 14.93 3.26 -14.38
N SER A 117 14.19 3.55 -15.46
CA SER A 117 12.98 2.78 -15.81
C SER A 117 13.33 1.33 -16.14
N ALA A 118 14.40 1.09 -16.89
CA ALA A 118 14.88 -0.26 -17.18
C ALA A 118 15.33 -0.99 -15.90
N ALA A 119 16.12 -0.32 -15.05
CA ALA A 119 16.56 -0.87 -13.77
C ALA A 119 15.38 -1.17 -12.83
N GLY A 120 14.40 -0.27 -12.77
CA GLY A 120 13.18 -0.45 -11.99
C GLY A 120 12.36 -1.64 -12.49
N PHE A 121 12.25 -1.84 -13.81
CA PHE A 121 11.51 -2.96 -14.37
C PHE A 121 12.15 -4.32 -14.02
N VAL A 122 13.49 -4.38 -14.02
CA VAL A 122 14.24 -5.57 -13.58
C VAL A 122 14.09 -5.81 -12.07
N LEU A 123 14.09 -4.76 -11.25
CA LEU A 123 13.99 -4.88 -9.79
C LEU A 123 12.58 -5.26 -9.31
N LEU A 124 11.54 -4.84 -10.03
CA LEU A 124 10.15 -5.11 -9.70
C LEU A 124 9.62 -6.42 -10.31
N ARG A 125 10.39 -7.08 -11.17
CA ARG A 125 10.13 -8.45 -11.62
C ARG A 125 10.33 -9.43 -10.47
#